data_AF-X1HDN4-F1
#
_entry.id   AF-X1HDN4-F1
#
_cell.length_a   1.000
_cell.length_b   1.000
_cell.length_c   1.000
_cell.angle_alpha   90.00
_cell.angle_beta   90.00
_cell.angle_gamma   90.00
#
_symmetry.space_group_name_H-M   'P 1'
#
loop_
_entity.id
_entity.type
_entity.pdbx_description
1 polymer ?
#
loop_
_entity_poly.entity_id
_entity_poly.type
_entity_poly.pdbx_seq_one_letter_code
_entity_poly.pdbx_strand_id
1 'polypeptide(L)' 'LKDLDVLERLGLKVDEVVTMHKILSSVRDKIEFGYLAIICRDCPWLDLGYCAEGIKRVKAENPWR' A
#
# COMPACT_ATOMS: atom_id res chain seq x y z
N LEU A 1 -13.19 8.24 -1.75
CA LEU A 1 -12.00 9.07 -1.49
C LEU A 1 -10.81 8.10 -1.57
N LYS A 2 -9.68 8.48 -2.21
CA LYS A 2 -8.59 7.53 -2.54
C LYS A 2 -8.01 6.82 -1.31
N ASP A 3 -8.06 7.46 -0.15
CA ASP A 3 -7.66 6.91 1.15
C ASP A 3 -8.61 5.80 1.64
N LEU A 4 -9.93 6.00 1.55
CA LEU A 4 -10.93 5.00 1.93
C LEU A 4 -10.84 3.74 1.07
N ASP A 5 -10.61 3.89 -0.24
CA ASP A 5 -10.46 2.76 -1.17
C ASP A 5 -9.20 1.94 -0.83
N VAL A 6 -8.13 2.60 -0.38
CA VAL A 6 -6.92 1.94 0.13
C VAL A 6 -7.20 1.21 1.43
N LEU A 7 -7.91 1.84 2.38
CA LEU A 7 -8.26 1.20 3.66
C LEU A 7 -9.12 -0.04 3.45
N GLU A 8 -10.14 0.05 2.59
CA GLU A 8 -11.00 -1.10 2.24
C GLU A 8 -10.18 -2.24 1.65
N ARG A 9 -9.30 -1.93 0.68
CA ARG A 9 -8.43 -2.94 0.06
C ARG A 9 -7.49 -3.60 1.07
N LEU A 10 -6.92 -2.83 1.99
CA LEU A 10 -6.07 -3.35 3.04
C LEU A 10 -6.86 -4.08 4.13
N GLY A 11 -8.18 -3.96 4.16
CA GLY A 11 -9.05 -4.52 5.19
C GLY A 11 -8.84 -3.82 6.55
N LEU A 12 -8.55 -2.52 6.50
CA LEU A 12 -8.38 -1.65 7.66
C LEU A 12 -9.66 -0.82 7.85
N LYS A 13 -10.00 -0.56 9.12
CA LYS A 13 -11.13 0.31 9.45
C LYS A 13 -10.64 1.67 9.95
N VAL A 14 -11.47 2.69 9.71
CA VAL A 14 -11.29 4.00 10.36
C VAL A 14 -11.32 3.80 11.88
N ASP A 15 -10.46 4.52 12.60
CA ASP A 15 -10.26 4.45 14.05
C ASP A 15 -9.73 3.11 14.59
N GLU A 16 -9.31 2.18 13.72
CA GLU A 16 -8.68 0.93 14.15
C GLU A 16 -7.22 1.14 14.56
N VAL A 17 -6.87 0.72 15.78
CA VAL A 17 -5.48 0.65 16.21
C VAL A 17 -4.86 -0.66 15.71
N VAL A 18 -3.85 -0.56 14.86
CA VAL A 18 -3.14 -1.70 14.27
C VAL A 18 -1.64 -1.59 14.45
N THR A 19 -0.95 -2.74 14.41
CA THR A 19 0.51 -2.76 14.42
C THR A 19 1.09 -2.47 13.04
N MET A 20 2.29 -1.90 12.99
CA MET A 20 3.02 -1.74 11.72
C MET A 20 3.22 -3.06 10.99
N HIS A 21 3.44 -4.16 11.73
CA HIS A 21 3.53 -5.48 11.13
C HIS A 21 2.25 -5.87 10.38
N LYS A 22 1.06 -5.64 10.97
CA LYS A 22 -0.23 -5.90 10.30
C LYS A 22 -0.39 -5.06 9.04
N ILE A 23 0.00 -3.78 9.07
CA ILE A 23 -0.04 -2.91 7.88
C ILE A 23 0.86 -3.47 6.78
N LEU A 24 2.12 -3.77 7.09
CA LEU A 24 3.10 -4.24 6.10
C LEU A 24 2.71 -5.60 5.51
N SER A 25 2.22 -6.53 6.32
CA SER A 25 1.69 -7.81 5.82
C SER A 25 0.46 -7.59 4.93
N SER A 26 -0.46 -6.72 5.32
CA SER A 26 -1.65 -6.40 4.49
C SER A 26 -1.26 -5.78 3.15
N VAL A 27 -0.27 -4.90 3.12
CA VAL A 27 0.26 -4.33 1.88
C VAL A 27 0.91 -5.41 1.01
N ARG A 28 1.76 -6.26 1.61
CA ARG A 28 2.42 -7.38 0.93
C ARG A 28 1.43 -8.30 0.22
N ASP A 29 0.37 -8.66 0.93
CA ASP A 29 -0.56 -9.71 0.54
C ASP A 29 -1.68 -9.20 -0.37
N LYS A 30 -2.06 -7.91 -0.27
CA LYS A 30 -3.25 -7.37 -0.95
C LYS A 30 -2.95 -6.34 -2.03
N ILE A 31 -1.77 -5.74 -2.05
CA ILE A 31 -1.41 -4.71 -3.03
C ILE A 31 -0.49 -5.30 -4.09
N GLU A 32 -1.02 -5.37 -5.32
CA GLU A 32 -0.28 -5.72 -6.52
C GLU A 32 0.22 -4.47 -7.23
N PHE A 33 1.31 -4.57 -7.99
CA PHE A 33 1.89 -3.42 -8.70
C PHE A 33 0.88 -2.73 -9.63
N GLY A 34 0.07 -3.50 -10.36
CA GLY A 34 -0.96 -2.97 -11.25
C GLY A 34 -2.08 -2.23 -10.51
N TYR A 35 -2.27 -2.48 -9.21
CA TYR A 35 -3.30 -1.80 -8.42
C TYR A 35 -3.01 -0.31 -8.24
N LEU A 36 -1.73 0.08 -8.13
CA LEU A 36 -1.35 1.49 -8.02
C LEU A 36 -1.85 2.32 -9.22
N ALA A 37 -1.79 1.77 -10.42
CA ALA A 37 -2.29 2.46 -11.62
C ALA A 37 -3.82 2.69 -11.59
N ILE A 38 -4.55 1.91 -10.78
CA ILE A 38 -5.99 2.03 -10.61
C ILE A 38 -6.30 3.09 -9.55
N ILE A 39 -5.75 2.96 -8.34
CA ILE A 39 -6.07 3.85 -7.21
C ILE A 39 -5.35 5.21 -7.26
N CYS A 40 -4.16 5.24 -7.85
CA CYS A 40 -3.29 6.42 -7.90
C CYS A 40 -3.24 7.03 -9.30
N ARG A 41 -4.22 6.78 -10.17
CA ARG A 41 -4.24 7.25 -11.57
C ARG A 41 -3.89 8.74 -11.73
N ASP A 42 -4.46 9.58 -10.87
CA ASP A 42 -4.22 11.05 -10.89
C ASP A 42 -3.35 11.49 -9.70
N CYS A 43 -2.52 10.59 -9.17
CA CYS A 43 -1.55 10.92 -8.14
C CYS A 43 -0.26 11.44 -8.80
N PRO A 44 0.18 12.68 -8.51
CA PRO A 44 1.40 13.23 -9.09
C PRO A 44 2.67 12.46 -8.68
N TRP A 45 2.57 11.61 -7.65
CA TRP A 45 3.69 10.81 -7.16
C TRP A 45 3.80 9.45 -7.85
N LEU A 46 2.79 9.02 -8.61
CA LEU A 46 2.80 7.72 -9.27
C LEU A 46 3.97 7.62 -10.26
N ASP A 47 4.16 8.66 -11.08
CA ASP A 47 5.23 8.74 -12.08
C ASP A 47 6.63 8.87 -11.46
N LEU A 48 6.71 9.28 -10.18
CA LEU A 48 7.97 9.33 -9.44
C LEU A 48 8.42 7.95 -8.94
N GLY A 49 7.55 6.93 -9.00
CA GLY A 49 7.91 5.53 -8.71
C GLY A 49 8.06 5.15 -7.24
N TYR A 50 7.97 6.10 -6.30
CA TYR A 50 8.16 5.84 -4.86
C TYR A 50 7.21 4.77 -4.30
N CYS A 51 5.93 4.79 -4.70
CA CYS A 51 4.95 3.80 -4.25
C CYS A 51 5.29 2.39 -4.74
N ALA A 52 5.71 2.25 -6.00
CA ALA A 52 6.11 0.97 -6.57
C ALA A 52 7.38 0.44 -5.89
N GLU A 53 8.35 1.31 -5.62
CA GLU A 53 9.55 0.94 -4.89
C GLU A 53 9.24 0.45 -3.47
N GLY A 54 8.36 1.15 -2.75
CA GLY A 54 7.91 0.75 -1.41
C GLY A 54 7.26 -0.63 -1.39
N ILE A 55 6.35 -0.91 -2.33
CA ILE A 55 5.70 -2.24 -2.44
C ILE A 55 6.76 -3.32 -2.73
N LYS A 56 7.71 -3.04 -3.62
CA LYS A 56 8.79 -3.99 -3.93
C LYS A 56 9.59 -4.34 -2.68
N ARG A 57 9.94 -3.36 -1.85
CA ARG A 57 10.65 -3.57 -0.57
C ARG A 57 9.82 -4.38 0.43
N VAL A 58 8.52 -4.10 0.52
CA VAL A 58 7.60 -4.83 1.40
C VAL A 58 7.43 -6.31 0.98
N LYS A 59 7.42 -6.58 -0.33
CA LYS A 59 7.32 -7.93 -0.90
C LYS A 59 8.63 -8.72 -0.85
N ALA A 60 9.79 -8.06 -0.90
CA ALA A 60 11.11 -8.73 -0.91
C ALA A 60 11.58 -9.30 0.45
N GLU A 61 10.69 -9.43 1.44
CA GLU A 61 11.00 -9.89 2.80
C GLU A 61 12.20 -9.18 3.47
N ASN A 62 12.04 -7.89 3.77
CA ASN A 62 12.45 -7.19 5.00
C ASN A 62 12.44 -5.68 4.71
N PRO A 63 11.32 -4.96 4.95
CA PRO A 63 11.14 -3.60 4.44
C PRO A 63 12.09 -2.54 5.05
N TRP A 64 12.83 -2.88 6.11
CA TRP A 64 13.66 -1.92 6.87
C TRP A 64 14.97 -2.49 7.44
N ARG A 65 15.48 -3.62 6.91
CA ARG A 65 16.86 -4.06 7.22
C ARG A 65 17.88 -3.35 6.34
#